data_AF-A0A0D1EGZ3-F1
#
_entry.id   AF-A0A0D1EGZ3-F1
#
_cell.length_a   1.000
_cell.length_b   1.000
_cell.length_c   1.000
_cell.angle_alpha   90.00
_cell.angle_beta   90.00
_cell.angle_gamma   90.00
#
_symmetry.space_group_name_H-M   'P 1'
#
loop_
_entity.id
_entity.type
_entity.pdbx_description
1 polymer ?
#
loop_
_entity_poly.entity_id
_entity_poly.type
_entity_poly.pdbx_seq_one_letter_code
_entity_poly.pdbx_strand_id
1 'polypeptide(L)'
;MMRGYLKVRDECPQCGEALHHHRADDGPPYLTLLIVGHIVGPLMLWAYIRYEPSPLVFIVVFGAMSVLMSLWFLPRLKGAIVAVQWAARMHGFGGRAA
;
A
#
# COMPACT_ATOMS: atom_id res chain seq x y z
N MET A 1 -5.10 -12.91 6.43
CA MET A 1 -5.86 -11.87 5.71
C MET A 1 -5.59 -11.89 4.21
N MET A 2 -4.36 -11.61 3.75
CA MET A 2 -4.00 -11.70 2.32
C MET A 2 -3.82 -13.16 1.86
N ARG A 3 -4.19 -13.47 0.61
CA ARG A 3 -3.94 -14.76 -0.07
C ARG A 3 -2.87 -14.68 -1.15
N GLY A 4 -2.66 -13.48 -1.68
CA GLY A 4 -1.61 -13.19 -2.66
C GLY A 4 -1.10 -11.79 -2.43
N TYR A 5 -0.42 -11.23 -3.44
CA TYR A 5 0.19 -9.92 -3.32
C TYR A 5 -0.84 -8.82 -2.97
N LEU A 6 -1.91 -8.66 -3.76
CA LEU A 6 -3.00 -7.70 -3.45
C LEU A 6 -4.36 -8.36 -3.20
N LYS A 7 -4.41 -9.69 -3.26
CA LYS A 7 -5.66 -10.43 -3.09
C LYS A 7 -5.93 -10.69 -1.61
N VAL A 8 -7.03 -10.15 -1.11
CA VAL A 8 -7.58 -10.48 0.22
C VAL A 8 -8.28 -11.85 0.12
N ARG A 9 -8.23 -12.64 1.19
CA ARG A 9 -9.02 -13.87 1.32
C ARG A 9 -10.52 -13.52 1.41
N ASP A 10 -11.38 -14.42 0.95
CA ASP A 10 -12.83 -14.23 1.05
C ASP A 10 -13.34 -14.45 2.49
N GLU A 11 -12.65 -15.31 3.26
CA GLU A 11 -12.92 -15.58 4.66
C GLU A 11 -11.63 -15.72 5.50
N CYS A 12 -11.73 -15.42 6.79
CA CYS A 12 -10.65 -15.67 7.74
C CYS A 12 -10.56 -17.16 8.10
N PRO A 13 -9.41 -17.83 7.93
CA PRO A 13 -9.29 -19.27 8.21
C PRO A 13 -9.37 -19.64 9.70
N GLN A 14 -9.26 -18.66 10.60
CA GLN A 14 -9.25 -18.90 12.05
C GLN A 14 -10.60 -18.63 12.71
N CYS A 15 -11.34 -17.61 12.25
CA CYS A 15 -12.61 -17.21 12.85
C CYS A 15 -13.80 -17.20 11.89
N GLY A 16 -13.60 -17.50 10.60
CA GLY A 16 -14.67 -17.54 9.59
C GLY A 16 -15.19 -16.16 9.16
N GLU A 17 -14.58 -15.05 9.62
CA GLU A 17 -15.02 -13.70 9.25
C GLU A 17 -15.07 -13.51 7.72
N ALA A 18 -16.21 -13.03 7.21
CA ALA A 18 -16.42 -12.76 5.79
C ALA A 18 -15.66 -11.50 5.35
N LEU A 19 -14.47 -11.68 4.79
CA LEU A 19 -13.59 -10.59 4.38
C LEU A 19 -13.90 -10.05 2.97
N HIS A 20 -14.66 -10.78 2.15
CA HIS A 20 -14.95 -10.43 0.76
C HIS A 20 -15.74 -9.11 0.57
N HIS A 21 -16.32 -8.54 1.63
CA HIS A 21 -17.07 -7.28 1.55
C HIS A 21 -16.18 -6.03 1.38
N HIS A 22 -14.87 -6.16 1.58
CA HIS A 22 -13.93 -5.06 1.54
C HIS A 22 -13.99 -4.29 0.20
N ARG A 23 -13.94 -2.95 0.25
CA ARG A 23 -13.85 -2.09 -0.95
C ARG A 23 -12.66 -1.16 -0.83
N ALA A 24 -11.49 -1.67 -1.17
CA ALA A 24 -10.22 -0.99 -0.91
C ALA A 24 -9.40 -0.84 -2.19
N ASP A 25 -10.03 -0.36 -3.27
CA ASP A 25 -9.47 -0.51 -4.62
C ASP A 25 -8.42 0.56 -4.92
N ASP A 26 -8.76 1.85 -4.78
CA ASP A 26 -7.83 2.95 -5.10
C ASP A 26 -7.07 3.52 -3.89
N GLY A 27 -7.61 3.38 -2.68
CA GLY A 27 -6.98 3.91 -1.46
C GLY A 27 -5.53 3.43 -1.23
N PRO A 28 -5.21 2.12 -1.36
CA PRO A 28 -3.86 1.63 -1.10
C PRO A 28 -2.80 2.18 -2.06
N PRO A 29 -3.03 2.22 -3.39
CA PRO A 29 -2.12 2.90 -4.32
C PRO A 29 -1.89 4.38 -4.02
N TYR A 30 -2.94 5.15 -3.72
CA TYR A 30 -2.79 6.58 -3.39
C TYR A 30 -1.93 6.79 -2.14
N LEU A 31 -2.19 6.03 -1.08
CA LEU A 31 -1.41 6.13 0.16
C LEU A 31 0.04 5.66 -0.03
N THR A 32 0.26 4.64 -0.88
CA THR A 32 1.60 4.20 -1.26
C THR A 32 2.36 5.32 -1.96
N LEU A 33 1.75 5.93 -2.98
CA LEU A 33 2.36 7.03 -3.72
C LEU A 33 2.71 8.21 -2.81
N LEU A 34 1.79 8.56 -1.90
CA LEU A 34 2.03 9.62 -0.92
C LEU A 34 3.28 9.33 -0.09
N ILE A 35 3.37 8.15 0.52
CA ILE A 35 4.50 7.78 1.39
C ILE A 35 5.80 7.69 0.58
N VAL A 36 5.78 6.99 -0.55
CA VAL A 36 6.97 6.82 -1.39
C VAL A 36 7.47 8.16 -1.89
N GLY A 37 6.59 9.03 -2.38
CA GLY A 37 6.96 10.37 -2.85
C GLY A 37 7.59 11.23 -1.74
N HIS A 38 7.05 11.18 -0.52
CA HIS A 38 7.59 11.94 0.62
C HIS A 38 8.94 11.42 1.14
N ILE A 39 9.32 10.18 0.80
CA ILE A 39 10.62 9.64 1.14
C ILE A 39 11.60 9.86 -0.02
N VAL A 40 11.22 9.42 -1.22
CA VAL A 40 12.05 9.47 -2.43
C VAL A 40 12.35 10.90 -2.85
N GLY A 41 11.37 11.81 -2.85
CA GLY A 41 11.54 13.18 -3.31
C GLY A 41 12.60 13.98 -2.53
N PRO A 42 12.53 14.04 -1.19
CA PRO A 42 13.56 14.69 -0.39
C PRO A 42 14.93 14.02 -0.53
N LEU A 43 14.99 12.68 -0.62
CA LEU A 43 16.25 11.96 -0.84
C LEU A 43 16.85 12.28 -2.22
N MET A 44 16.04 12.41 -3.26
CA MET A 44 16.46 12.84 -4.60
C MET A 44 17.08 14.23 -4.52
N LEU A 45 16.39 15.19 -3.91
CA LEU A 45 16.88 16.56 -3.76
C LEU A 45 18.22 16.59 -2.98
N TRP A 46 18.27 15.91 -1.84
CA TRP A 46 19.48 15.83 -1.02
C TRP A 46 20.65 15.20 -1.79
N ALA A 47 20.42 14.07 -2.47
CA ALA A 47 21.46 13.39 -3.21
C ALA A 47 21.97 14.22 -4.39
N TYR A 48 21.08 14.95 -5.07
CA TYR A 48 21.47 15.82 -6.16
C TYR A 48 22.36 16.97 -5.67
N ILE A 49 21.92 17.68 -4.63
CA ILE A 49 22.69 18.79 -4.04
C ILE A 49 24.06 18.31 -3.52
N ARG A 50 24.14 17.10 -2.96
CA ARG A 50 25.37 16.62 -2.32
C ARG A 50 26.38 16.00 -3.28
N TYR A 51 25.90 15.31 -4.31
CA TYR A 51 26.75 14.44 -5.14
C TYR A 51 26.67 14.72 -6.64
N GLU A 52 25.69 15.49 -7.11
CA GLU A 52 25.46 15.79 -8.54
C GLU A 52 25.68 14.57 -9.46
N PRO A 53 25.04 13.42 -9.17
CA PRO A 53 25.33 12.19 -9.88
C PRO A 53 24.89 12.29 -11.35
N SER A 54 25.54 11.49 -12.21
CA SER A 54 25.12 11.41 -13.61
C SER A 54 23.64 11.01 -13.74
N PRO A 55 22.92 11.48 -14.79
CA PRO A 55 21.49 11.24 -14.94
C PRO A 55 21.09 9.76 -14.90
N LEU A 56 21.90 8.87 -15.51
CA LEU A 56 21.63 7.43 -15.51
C LEU A 56 21.69 6.83 -14.11
N VAL A 57 22.72 7.17 -13.32
CA VAL A 57 22.85 6.68 -11.93
C VAL A 57 21.66 7.16 -11.11
N PHE A 58 21.27 8.42 -11.25
CA PHE A 58 20.15 9.00 -10.52
C PHE A 58 18.82 8.30 -10.85
N ILE A 59 18.52 8.13 -12.13
CA ILE A 59 17.29 7.46 -12.60
C ILE A 59 17.26 6.01 -12.11
N VAL A 60 18.36 5.27 -12.26
CA VAL A 60 18.39 3.85 -11.88
C VAL A 60 18.22 3.68 -10.38
N VAL A 61 18.95 4.44 -9.56
CA VAL A 61 18.89 4.32 -8.09
C VAL A 61 17.51 4.70 -7.56
N PHE A 62 17.01 5.89 -7.93
CA PHE A 62 15.73 6.38 -7.40
C PHE A 62 14.52 5.69 -8.04
N GLY A 63 14.63 5.27 -9.30
CA GLY A 63 13.64 4.44 -9.97
C GLY A 63 13.51 3.07 -9.33
N ALA A 64 14.63 2.37 -9.12
CA ALA A 64 14.64 1.08 -8.43
C ALA A 64 14.11 1.21 -6.99
N MET A 65 14.56 2.23 -6.25
CA MET A 65 14.07 2.51 -4.90
C MET A 65 12.55 2.72 -4.87
N SER A 66 12.01 3.54 -5.77
CA SER A 66 10.57 3.80 -5.86
C SER A 66 9.76 2.55 -6.17
N VAL A 67 10.23 1.71 -7.10
CA VAL A 67 9.57 0.44 -7.46
C VAL A 67 9.58 -0.50 -6.27
N LEU A 68 10.74 -0.71 -5.64
CA LEU A 68 10.88 -1.63 -4.50
C LEU A 68 10.03 -1.19 -3.31
N MET A 69 10.04 0.10 -2.97
CA MET A 69 9.21 0.63 -1.89
C MET A 69 7.73 0.50 -2.21
N SER A 70 7.31 0.84 -3.42
CA SER A 70 5.90 0.68 -3.82
C SER A 70 5.45 -0.77 -3.72
N LEU A 71 6.29 -1.70 -4.18
CA LEU A 71 6.02 -3.13 -4.07
C LEU A 71 5.95 -3.60 -2.60
N TRP A 72 6.68 -2.96 -1.70
CA TRP A 72 6.65 -3.31 -0.29
C TRP A 72 5.43 -2.73 0.45
N PHE A 73 5.05 -1.49 0.15
CA PHE A 73 3.98 -0.77 0.85
C PHE A 73 2.57 -1.18 0.41
N LEU A 74 2.33 -1.39 -0.89
CA LEU A 74 1.01 -1.71 -1.44
C LEU A 74 0.25 -2.82 -0.68
N PRO A 75 0.81 -4.03 -0.43
CA PRO A 75 0.09 -5.09 0.26
C PRO A 75 -0.23 -4.76 1.72
N ARG A 76 0.68 -4.02 2.38
CA ARG A 76 0.55 -3.63 3.80
C ARG A 76 -0.55 -2.59 3.98
N LEU A 77 -0.56 -1.58 3.10
CA LEU A 77 -1.56 -0.53 3.13
C LEU A 77 -2.94 -1.05 2.69
N LYS A 78 -3.01 -2.01 1.76
CA LYS A 78 -4.26 -2.71 1.43
C LYS A 78 -4.82 -3.40 2.68
N GLY A 79 -4.00 -4.18 3.37
CA GLY A 79 -4.40 -4.84 4.62
C GLY A 79 -4.87 -3.85 5.68
N ALA A 80 -4.15 -2.76 5.88
CA ALA A 80 -4.49 -1.72 6.85
C ALA A 80 -5.85 -1.06 6.54
N ILE A 81 -6.10 -0.70 5.28
CA ILE A 81 -7.38 -0.10 4.87
C ILE A 81 -8.54 -1.07 5.13
N VAL A 82 -8.39 -2.34 4.77
CA VAL A 82 -9.44 -3.34 5.02
C VAL A 82 -9.65 -3.56 6.52
N ALA A 83 -8.59 -3.53 7.34
CA ALA A 83 -8.71 -3.61 8.80
C ALA A 83 -9.46 -2.40 9.39
N VAL A 84 -9.21 -1.20 8.88
CA VAL A 84 -9.96 0.01 9.25
C VAL A 84 -11.44 -0.11 8.84
N GLN A 85 -11.73 -0.61 7.64
CA GLN A 85 -13.11 -0.85 7.19
C GLN A 85 -13.84 -1.83 8.11
N TRP A 86 -13.17 -2.91 8.51
CA TRP A 86 -13.72 -3.90 9.44
C TRP A 86 -13.96 -3.29 10.83
N ALA A 87 -12.96 -2.60 11.40
CA ALA A 87 -13.07 -1.98 12.72
C ALA A 87 -14.16 -0.90 12.79
N ALA A 88 -14.33 -0.15 11.70
CA ALA A 88 -15.36 0.87 11.56
C ALA A 88 -16.71 0.32 11.07
N ARG A 89 -16.86 -1.01 10.91
CA ARG A 89 -18.10 -1.67 10.44
C ARG A 89 -18.60 -1.14 9.08
N MET A 90 -17.69 -0.70 8.21
CA MET A 90 -18.01 -0.17 6.89
C MET A 90 -18.19 -1.30 5.86
N HIS A 91 -18.78 -0.98 4.71
CA HIS A 91 -18.84 -1.88 3.54
C HIS A 91 -19.20 -3.34 3.85
N GLY A 92 -20.37 -3.60 4.45
CA GLY A 92 -20.83 -4.96 4.72
C GLY A 92 -20.31 -5.59 6.02
N PHE A 93 -19.28 -5.02 6.66
CA PHE A 93 -18.77 -5.49 7.97
C PHE A 93 -19.67 -5.14 9.17
N GLY A 94 -20.76 -4.39 8.96
CA GLY A 94 -21.65 -3.92 10.03
C GLY A 94 -22.78 -4.85 10.46
N GLY A 95 -22.88 -6.06 9.89
CA GLY A 95 -23.82 -7.09 10.36
C GLY A 95 -25.31 -6.76 10.24
N ARG A 96 -25.72 -5.74 9.48
CA ARG A 96 -27.12 -5.59 9.08
C ARG A 96 -27.44 -6.66 8.04
N ALA A 97 -27.80 -7.85 8.53
CA ALA A 97 -28.85 -8.63 7.88
C ALA A 97 -30.06 -7.70 7.67
N ALA A 98 -30.72 -7.88 6.53
CA ALA A 98 -32.04 -7.32 6.28
C ALA A 98 -33.00 -7.59 7.45
#